data_AF-A0A3D9CKJ3-F1
#
_entry.id   AF-A0A3D9CKJ3-F1
#
_cell.length_a   1.000
_cell.length_b   1.000
_cell.length_c   1.000
_cell.angle_alpha   90.00
_cell.angle_beta   90.00
_cell.angle_gamma   90.00
#
_symmetry.space_group_name_H-M   'P 1'
#
loop_
_entity.id
_entity.type
_entity.pdbx_description
1 polymer ?
#
loop_
_entity_poly.entity_id
_entity_poly.type
_entity_poly.pdbx_seq_one_letter_code
_entity_poly.pdbx_strand_id
1 'polypeptide(L)'
;MNDTIEEVLLTEKEKRRLMTILIWRFFIFFFMIIPVLAGCSYIAFLAAISFIEGKWDLWSFIVLFMYFIFLLLANKYIFVFYKNAFRYRNITSKQIIRTNVLHIKQKYSSSMKFQFEIQTDYTTVDTSKDVIIFKDVDFFSLQEGSTIYLHILPGVKSEFLRITDDLIK
;
A
#
# COMPACT_ATOMS: atom_id res chain seq x y z
N MET A 1 24.87 3.09 15.14
CA MET A 1 25.39 2.84 13.78
C MET A 1 24.85 3.96 12.92
N ASN A 2 25.68 4.70 12.18
CA ASN A 2 25.22 5.86 11.40
C ASN A 2 24.53 5.36 10.13
N ASP A 3 23.20 5.36 10.11
CA ASP A 3 22.44 5.19 8.88
C ASP A 3 22.76 6.38 7.97
N THR A 4 23.41 6.12 6.85
CA THR A 4 23.65 7.14 5.83
C THR A 4 22.37 7.30 5.03
N ILE A 5 21.64 8.38 5.30
CA ILE A 5 20.48 8.80 4.51
C ILE A 5 20.99 9.72 3.41
N GLU A 6 20.86 9.28 2.15
CA GLU A 6 21.19 10.09 0.99
C GLU A 6 19.92 10.52 0.26
N GLU A 7 19.75 11.82 0.02
CA GLU A 7 18.64 12.34 -0.78
C GLU A 7 19.07 12.47 -2.24
N VAL A 8 18.45 11.67 -3.11
CA VAL A 8 18.77 11.60 -4.54
C VAL A 8 17.55 11.98 -5.35
N LEU A 9 17.74 12.73 -6.44
CA LEU A 9 16.64 13.07 -7.36
C LEU A 9 16.10 11.81 -8.04
N LEU A 10 14.77 11.77 -8.25
CA LEU A 10 14.14 10.70 -9.00
C LEU A 10 14.59 10.72 -10.46
N THR A 11 14.94 9.57 -11.00
CA THR A 11 15.23 9.40 -12.42
C THR A 11 13.95 9.54 -13.25
N GLU A 12 14.07 9.91 -14.53
CA GLU A 12 12.92 10.02 -15.44
C GLU A 12 12.16 8.68 -15.59
N LYS A 13 12.87 7.55 -15.51
CA LYS A 13 12.25 6.21 -15.54
C LYS A 13 11.39 5.96 -14.30
N GLU A 14 11.87 6.32 -13.12
CA GLU A 14 11.13 6.21 -11.86
C GLU A 14 9.89 7.10 -11.87
N LYS A 15 10.02 8.37 -12.29
CA LYS A 15 8.89 9.31 -12.41
C LYS A 15 7.80 8.76 -13.34
N ARG A 16 8.18 8.27 -14.52
CA ARG A 16 7.22 7.68 -15.49
C ARG A 16 6.49 6.48 -14.90
N ARG A 17 7.21 5.61 -14.16
CA ARG A 17 6.60 4.44 -13.52
C ARG A 17 5.63 4.84 -12.41
N LEU A 18 6.01 5.80 -11.57
CA LEU A 18 5.14 6.34 -10.52
C LEU A 18 3.86 6.96 -11.11
N MET A 19 3.98 7.72 -12.20
CA MET A 19 2.81 8.26 -12.90
C MET A 19 1.94 7.17 -13.51
N THR A 20 2.53 6.13 -14.09
CA THR A 20 1.77 4.99 -14.63
C THR A 20 0.99 4.29 -13.52
N ILE A 21 1.61 4.06 -12.35
CA ILE A 21 0.95 3.46 -11.19
C ILE A 21 -0.19 4.36 -10.69
N LEU A 22 0.04 5.67 -10.60
CA LEU A 22 -0.99 6.64 -10.21
C LEU A 22 -2.21 6.57 -11.14
N ILE A 23 -1.98 6.56 -12.46
CA ILE A 23 -3.04 6.48 -13.47
C ILE A 23 -3.82 5.16 -13.32
N TRP A 24 -3.11 4.03 -13.20
CA TRP A 24 -3.76 2.73 -13.01
C TRP A 24 -4.59 2.66 -11.73
N ARG A 25 -4.06 3.19 -10.61
CA ARG A 25 -4.81 3.27 -9.35
C ARG A 25 -6.05 4.13 -9.51
N PHE A 26 -5.93 5.30 -10.16
CA PHE A 26 -7.06 6.18 -10.43
C PHE A 26 -8.13 5.51 -11.29
N PHE A 27 -7.73 4.76 -12.33
CA PHE A 27 -8.64 3.98 -13.15
C PHE A 27 -9.39 2.93 -12.31
N ILE A 28 -8.69 2.14 -11.49
CA ILE A 28 -9.32 1.17 -10.58
C ILE A 28 -10.29 1.86 -9.62
N PHE A 29 -9.92 3.03 -9.09
CA PHE A 29 -10.80 3.79 -8.20
C PHE A 29 -12.10 4.16 -8.89
N PHE A 30 -12.00 4.76 -10.07
CA PHE A 30 -13.16 5.31 -10.77
C PHE A 30 -14.08 4.23 -11.35
N PHE A 31 -13.51 3.16 -11.91
CA PHE A 31 -14.29 2.14 -12.62
C PHE A 31 -14.67 0.94 -11.75
N MET A 32 -13.98 0.70 -10.63
CA MET A 32 -14.29 -0.44 -9.75
C MET A 32 -14.78 0.01 -8.37
N ILE A 33 -14.09 0.95 -7.71
CA ILE A 33 -14.42 1.33 -6.33
C ILE A 33 -15.64 2.24 -6.27
N ILE A 34 -15.70 3.29 -7.08
CA ILE A 34 -16.82 4.26 -7.07
C ILE A 34 -18.17 3.58 -7.36
N PRO A 35 -18.32 2.69 -8.37
CA PRO A 35 -19.60 2.02 -8.62
C PRO A 35 -20.06 1.16 -7.43
N VAL A 36 -19.13 0.46 -6.77
CA VAL A 36 -19.44 -0.34 -5.58
C VAL A 36 -19.87 0.57 -4.43
N LEU A 37 -19.14 1.65 -4.17
CA LEU A 37 -19.51 2.63 -3.14
C LEU A 37 -20.89 3.24 -3.42
N ALA A 38 -21.17 3.61 -4.67
CA ALA A 38 -22.46 4.16 -5.08
C ALA A 38 -23.60 3.14 -4.91
N GLY A 39 -23.39 1.90 -5.33
CA GLY A 39 -24.36 0.81 -5.15
C GLY A 39 -24.66 0.52 -3.67
N CYS A 40 -23.62 0.38 -2.85
CA CYS A 40 -23.78 0.18 -1.41
C CYS A 40 -24.50 1.37 -0.74
N SER A 41 -24.16 2.60 -1.13
CA SER A 41 -24.80 3.81 -0.62
C SER A 41 -26.28 3.86 -1.01
N TYR A 42 -26.63 3.45 -2.23
CA TYR A 42 -28.01 3.38 -2.70
C TYR A 42 -28.83 2.35 -1.92
N ILE A 43 -28.27 1.16 -1.66
CA ILE A 43 -28.93 0.13 -0.83
C ILE A 43 -29.14 0.65 0.60
N ALA A 44 -28.13 1.29 1.18
CA ALA A 44 -28.25 1.90 2.50
C ALA A 44 -29.30 3.02 2.54
N PHE A 45 -29.42 3.82 1.47
CA PHE A 45 -30.46 4.83 1.32
C PHE A 45 -31.86 4.22 1.28
N LEU A 46 -32.07 3.13 0.54
CA LEU A 46 -33.35 2.40 0.54
C LEU A 46 -33.71 1.86 1.92
N ALA A 47 -32.73 1.29 2.63
CA ALA A 47 -32.92 0.85 4.02
C ALA A 47 -33.29 2.02 4.94
N ALA A 48 -32.66 3.18 4.77
CA ALA A 48 -32.97 4.39 5.53
C ALA A 48 -34.40 4.91 5.27
N ILE A 49 -34.86 4.91 4.01
CA ILE A 49 -36.23 5.30 3.67
C ILE A 49 -37.26 4.38 4.34
N SER A 50 -36.99 3.07 4.42
CA SER A 50 -37.88 2.12 5.12
C SER A 50 -38.18 2.55 6.56
N PHE A 51 -37.21 3.15 7.25
CA PHE A 51 -37.42 3.68 8.60
C PHE A 51 -38.30 4.93 8.62
N ILE A 52 -38.11 5.83 7.65
CA ILE A 52 -38.89 7.06 7.52
C ILE A 52 -40.36 6.73 7.21
N GLU A 53 -40.60 5.73 6.36
CA GLU A 53 -41.94 5.25 6.02
C GLU A 53 -42.63 4.47 7.16
N GLY A 54 -41.95 4.29 8.30
CA GLY A 54 -42.51 3.55 9.44
C GLY A 54 -42.61 2.04 9.20
N LYS A 55 -41.88 1.49 8.22
CA LYS A 55 -41.77 0.05 7.94
C LYS A 55 -40.48 -0.46 8.56
N TRP A 56 -40.51 -0.64 9.87
CA TRP A 56 -39.37 -1.04 10.68
C TRP A 56 -39.10 -2.54 10.48
N ASP A 57 -38.25 -2.87 9.52
CA ASP A 57 -37.76 -4.24 9.30
C ASP A 57 -36.38 -4.43 9.95
N LEU A 58 -36.18 -5.58 10.59
CA LEU A 58 -34.89 -5.99 11.17
C LEU A 58 -33.78 -5.97 10.11
N TRP A 59 -34.10 -6.34 8.87
CA TRP A 59 -33.14 -6.32 7.76
C TRP A 59 -32.60 -4.92 7.47
N SER A 60 -33.45 -3.89 7.54
CA SER A 60 -33.02 -2.50 7.32
C SER A 60 -31.99 -2.06 8.37
N PHE A 61 -32.11 -2.54 9.62
CA PHE A 61 -31.13 -2.25 10.67
C PHE A 61 -29.79 -2.92 10.40
N ILE A 62 -29.82 -4.21 10.04
CA ILE A 62 -28.62 -4.98 9.72
C ILE A 62 -27.87 -4.35 8.54
N VAL A 63 -28.58 -3.96 7.49
CA VAL A 63 -27.98 -3.33 6.30
C VAL A 63 -27.29 -2.02 6.66
N LEU A 64 -27.94 -1.14 7.43
CA LEU A 64 -27.33 0.12 7.85
C LEU A 64 -26.09 -0.11 8.72
N PHE A 65 -26.17 -1.04 9.68
CA PHE A 65 -25.03 -1.37 10.54
C PHE A 65 -23.84 -1.91 9.73
N MET A 66 -24.10 -2.84 8.80
CA MET A 66 -23.08 -3.38 7.91
C MET A 66 -22.48 -2.30 7.00
N TYR A 67 -23.30 -1.34 6.55
CA TYR A 67 -22.83 -0.20 5.75
C TYR A 67 -21.87 0.70 6.57
N PHE A 68 -22.16 0.95 7.85
CA PHE A 68 -21.22 1.67 8.73
C PHE A 68 -19.89 0.94 8.91
N ILE A 69 -19.92 -0.37 9.15
CA ILE A 69 -18.69 -1.19 9.22
C ILE A 69 -17.91 -1.08 7.91
N PHE A 70 -18.60 -1.20 6.78
CA PHE A 70 -18.01 -1.08 5.47
C PHE A 70 -17.33 0.28 5.26
N LEU A 71 -17.95 1.40 5.65
CA LEU A 71 -17.34 2.73 5.58
C LEU A 71 -16.08 2.86 6.45
N LEU A 72 -16.09 2.29 7.66
CA LEU A 72 -14.92 2.28 8.55
C LEU A 72 -13.75 1.49 7.93
N LEU A 73 -14.04 0.32 7.34
CA LEU A 73 -13.05 -0.49 6.66
C LEU A 73 -12.53 0.20 5.39
N ALA A 74 -13.42 0.80 4.58
CA ALA A 74 -13.04 1.56 3.40
C ALA A 74 -12.12 2.73 3.75
N ASN A 75 -12.41 3.48 4.81
CA ASN A 75 -11.55 4.56 5.27
C ASN A 75 -10.16 4.06 5.71
N LYS A 76 -10.11 2.93 6.43
CA LYS A 76 -8.83 2.36 6.91
C LYS A 76 -7.95 1.80 5.80
N TYR A 77 -8.53 1.12 4.81
CA TYR A 77 -7.76 0.37 3.81
C TYR A 77 -7.72 1.05 2.44
N ILE A 78 -8.86 1.52 1.92
CA ILE A 78 -8.93 2.12 0.58
C ILE A 78 -8.31 3.52 0.62
N PHE A 79 -8.74 4.38 1.54
CA PHE A 79 -8.30 5.78 1.53
C PHE A 79 -6.80 5.94 1.80
N VAL A 80 -6.21 5.13 2.69
CA VAL A 80 -4.76 5.15 2.95
C VAL A 80 -3.96 4.82 1.68
N PHE A 81 -4.39 3.80 0.93
CA PHE A 81 -3.74 3.39 -0.31
C PHE A 81 -3.77 4.49 -1.40
N TYR A 82 -4.90 5.19 -1.53
CA TYR A 82 -5.02 6.29 -2.49
C TYR A 82 -4.31 7.57 -2.04
N LYS A 83 -4.31 7.86 -0.73
CA LYS A 83 -3.56 8.99 -0.16
C LYS A 83 -2.06 8.88 -0.47
N ASN A 84 -1.50 7.67 -0.41
CA ASN A 84 -0.12 7.42 -0.82
C ASN A 84 0.10 7.71 -2.31
N ALA A 85 -0.80 7.24 -3.18
CA ALA A 85 -0.70 7.47 -4.62
C ALA A 85 -0.69 8.96 -4.99
N PHE A 86 -1.56 9.77 -4.38
CA PHE A 86 -1.58 11.22 -4.64
C PHE A 86 -0.29 11.93 -4.25
N ARG A 87 0.46 11.40 -3.27
CA ARG A 87 1.76 11.97 -2.88
C ARG A 87 2.80 11.83 -3.98
N TYR A 88 2.74 10.79 -4.82
CA TYR A 88 3.72 10.57 -5.89
C TYR A 88 3.89 11.77 -6.82
N ARG A 89 2.82 12.55 -7.06
CA ARG A 89 2.86 13.71 -7.95
C ARG A 89 3.79 14.83 -7.45
N ASN A 90 3.94 14.94 -6.13
CA ASN A 90 4.67 16.04 -5.50
C ASN A 90 6.09 15.63 -5.07
N ILE A 91 6.49 14.37 -5.28
CA ILE A 91 7.79 13.86 -4.85
C ILE A 91 8.81 14.08 -5.97
N THR A 92 9.89 14.77 -5.64
CA THR A 92 10.99 15.09 -6.56
C THR A 92 12.26 14.30 -6.25
N SER A 93 12.46 13.91 -4.99
CA SER A 93 13.60 13.15 -4.49
C SER A 93 13.16 11.87 -3.78
N LYS A 94 14.06 10.89 -3.74
CA LYS A 94 13.98 9.67 -2.95
C LYS A 94 15.04 9.69 -1.86
N GLN A 95 14.77 9.03 -0.76
CA GLN A 95 15.74 8.76 0.30
C GLN A 95 16.31 7.37 0.10
N ILE A 96 17.63 7.26 -0.02
CA ILE A 96 18.34 5.99 -0.06
C ILE A 96 18.89 5.75 1.33
N ILE A 97 18.46 4.65 1.94
CA ILE A 97 18.89 4.26 3.28
C ILE A 97 19.65 2.95 3.17
N ARG A 98 20.93 3.00 3.53
CA ARG A 98 21.76 1.81 3.68
C ARG A 98 21.42 1.16 5.03
N THR A 99 21.00 -0.09 5.01
CA THR A 99 20.59 -0.85 6.21
C THR A 99 21.09 -2.28 6.13
N ASN A 100 21.36 -2.93 7.27
CA ASN A 100 21.69 -4.35 7.28
C ASN A 100 20.47 -5.19 7.59
N VAL A 101 20.46 -6.39 7.03
CA VAL A 101 19.44 -7.39 7.25
C VAL A 101 19.76 -8.12 8.55
N LEU A 102 18.86 -8.01 9.52
CA LEU A 102 19.01 -8.62 10.84
C LEU A 102 18.45 -10.04 10.85
N HIS A 103 17.24 -10.19 10.33
CA HIS A 103 16.54 -11.48 10.33
C HIS A 103 15.64 -11.58 9.11
N ILE A 104 15.59 -12.77 8.50
CA ILE A 104 14.64 -13.09 7.43
C ILE A 104 13.67 -14.16 7.91
N LYS A 105 12.37 -13.85 7.95
CA LYS A 105 11.31 -14.82 8.27
C LYS A 105 10.54 -15.15 7.01
N GLN A 106 10.55 -16.42 6.63
CA GLN A 106 9.71 -16.91 5.57
C GLN A 106 8.30 -17.19 6.10
N LYS A 107 7.29 -16.55 5.50
CA LYS A 107 5.87 -16.79 5.75
C LYS A 107 5.32 -17.64 4.62
N TYR A 108 4.71 -18.77 4.96
CA TYR A 108 3.98 -19.58 4.01
C TYR A 108 2.60 -18.96 3.78
N SER A 109 2.34 -18.52 2.55
CA SER A 109 0.99 -18.13 2.13
C SER A 109 0.27 -19.36 1.56
N SER A 110 -1.03 -19.47 1.85
CA SER A 110 -1.93 -20.47 1.23
C SER A 110 -1.98 -20.39 -0.31
N SER A 111 -1.45 -19.31 -0.90
CA SER A 111 -1.45 -19.03 -2.34
C SER A 111 -0.19 -19.48 -3.10
N MET A 112 0.65 -20.37 -2.55
CA MET A 112 1.91 -20.85 -3.15
C MET A 112 2.95 -19.76 -3.48
N LYS A 113 2.73 -18.52 -3.02
CA LYS A 113 3.73 -17.45 -3.10
C LYS A 113 4.49 -17.37 -1.79
N PHE A 114 5.81 -17.47 -1.88
CA PHE A 114 6.68 -17.23 -0.74
C PHE A 114 6.60 -15.76 -0.34
N GLN A 115 6.27 -15.52 0.92
CA GLN A 115 6.27 -14.20 1.53
C GLN A 115 7.44 -14.15 2.51
N PHE A 116 8.11 -13.00 2.55
CA PHE A 116 9.25 -12.74 3.42
C PHE A 116 8.95 -11.52 4.29
N GLU A 117 9.28 -11.65 5.56
CA GLU A 117 9.39 -10.56 6.50
C GLU A 117 10.87 -10.36 6.80
N ILE A 118 11.40 -9.22 6.35
CA ILE A 118 12.83 -8.90 6.42
C ILE A 118 12.97 -7.81 7.45
N GLN A 119 13.54 -8.16 8.59
CA GLN A 119 13.86 -7.20 9.63
C GLN A 119 15.22 -6.58 9.31
N THR A 120 15.27 -5.26 9.25
CA THR A 120 16.51 -4.51 9.02
C THR A 120 16.77 -3.55 10.17
N ASP A 121 17.96 -2.97 10.24
CA ASP A 121 18.33 -1.96 11.26
C ASP A 121 17.36 -0.76 11.26
N TYR A 122 16.92 -0.34 10.08
CA TYR A 122 16.04 0.81 9.90
C TYR A 122 14.55 0.48 10.06
N THR A 123 14.07 -0.58 9.40
CA THR A 123 12.64 -0.94 9.38
C THR A 123 12.43 -2.44 9.13
N THR A 124 11.20 -2.91 9.37
CA THR A 124 10.75 -4.20 8.88
C THR A 124 10.09 -4.02 7.51
N VAL A 125 10.49 -4.85 6.54
CA VAL A 125 9.85 -4.96 5.22
C VAL A 125 9.06 -6.26 5.20
N ASP A 126 7.73 -6.16 5.16
CA ASP A 126 6.85 -7.32 5.06
C ASP A 126 6.28 -7.38 3.64
N THR A 127 6.83 -8.26 2.80
CA THR A 127 6.40 -8.43 1.40
C THR A 127 4.93 -8.87 1.23
N SER A 128 4.25 -9.27 2.32
CA SER A 128 2.81 -9.54 2.33
C SER A 128 1.93 -8.28 2.46
N LYS A 129 2.48 -7.19 3.00
CA LYS A 129 1.76 -5.94 3.30
C LYS A 129 2.30 -4.75 2.54
N ASP A 130 3.61 -4.67 2.38
CA ASP A 130 4.30 -3.54 1.77
C ASP A 130 4.36 -3.69 0.25
N VAL A 131 4.17 -2.56 -0.44
CA VAL A 131 4.22 -2.51 -1.90
C VAL A 131 5.64 -2.13 -2.33
N ILE A 132 6.30 -2.99 -3.10
CA ILE A 132 7.60 -2.70 -3.71
C ILE A 132 7.39 -2.43 -5.20
N ILE A 133 7.68 -1.20 -5.63
CA ILE A 133 7.39 -0.73 -7.00
C ILE A 133 8.35 -1.33 -8.03
N PHE A 134 9.65 -1.33 -7.73
CA PHE A 134 10.71 -1.97 -8.50
C PHE A 134 11.25 -3.17 -7.72
N LYS A 135 10.96 -4.38 -8.21
CA LYS A 135 11.44 -5.64 -7.64
C LYS A 135 12.78 -5.99 -8.28
N ASP A 136 13.84 -5.36 -7.77
CA ASP A 136 15.19 -5.52 -8.31
C ASP A 136 16.04 -6.50 -7.49
N VAL A 137 15.50 -6.99 -6.37
CA VAL A 137 16.13 -7.95 -5.47
C VAL A 137 15.36 -9.25 -5.48
N ASP A 138 16.13 -10.33 -5.55
CA ASP A 138 15.61 -11.67 -5.30
C ASP A 138 15.65 -11.95 -3.79
N PHE A 139 14.47 -11.98 -3.17
CA PHE A 139 14.33 -12.21 -1.73
C PHE A 139 14.78 -13.61 -1.30
N PHE A 140 14.88 -14.58 -2.23
CA PHE A 140 15.36 -15.92 -1.92
C PHE A 140 16.88 -15.98 -1.76
N SER A 141 17.63 -15.09 -2.41
CA SER A 141 19.10 -15.04 -2.31
C SER A 141 19.61 -14.19 -1.16
N LEU A 142 18.70 -13.53 -0.44
CA LEU A 142 19.04 -12.62 0.64
C LEU A 142 19.53 -13.39 1.88
N GLN A 143 20.61 -12.92 2.49
CA GLN A 143 21.21 -13.55 3.67
C GLN A 143 21.17 -12.59 4.86
N GLU A 144 21.04 -13.15 6.06
CA GLU A 144 21.20 -12.37 7.29
C GLU A 144 22.62 -11.79 7.36
N GLY A 145 22.72 -10.54 7.79
CA GLY A 145 23.95 -9.75 7.77
C GLY A 145 24.27 -9.10 6.43
N SER A 146 23.50 -9.32 5.36
CA SER A 146 23.72 -8.61 4.10
C SER A 146 23.32 -7.13 4.23
N THR A 147 24.03 -6.26 3.50
CA THR A 147 23.65 -4.85 3.36
C THR A 147 22.69 -4.70 2.20
N ILE A 148 21.59 -4.01 2.42
CA ILE A 148 20.64 -3.61 1.38
C ILE A 148 20.42 -2.09 1.40
N TYR A 149 19.95 -1.56 0.27
CA TYR A 149 19.56 -0.17 0.12
C TYR A 149 18.05 -0.09 -0.07
N LEU A 150 17.41 0.62 0.85
CA LEU A 150 15.98 0.93 0.78
C LEU A 150 15.81 2.28 0.10
N HIS A 151 15.18 2.28 -1.07
CA HIS A 151 14.79 3.51 -1.75
C HIS A 151 13.37 3.86 -1.31
N ILE A 152 13.24 4.89 -0.49
CA ILE A 152 11.98 5.31 0.13
C ILE A 152 11.52 6.62 -0.48
N LEU A 153 10.22 6.72 -0.74
CA LEU A 153 9.59 7.97 -1.13
C LEU A 153 9.17 8.73 0.15
N PRO A 154 9.68 9.95 0.38
CA PRO A 154 9.40 10.68 1.61
C PRO A 154 7.90 10.89 1.80
N GLY A 155 7.40 10.55 2.98
CA GLY A 155 5.98 10.66 3.33
C GLY A 155 5.08 9.57 2.75
N VAL A 156 5.59 8.56 2.05
CA VAL A 156 4.79 7.39 1.63
C VAL A 156 4.95 6.30 2.69
N LYS A 157 3.82 5.71 3.14
CA LYS A 157 3.83 4.65 4.17
C LYS A 157 3.57 3.28 3.53
N SER A 158 4.28 2.25 3.98
CA SER A 158 4.12 0.86 3.52
C SER A 158 4.31 0.67 2.01
N GLU A 159 5.09 1.55 1.38
CA GLU A 159 5.50 1.38 -0.01
C GLU A 159 6.95 1.79 -0.16
N PHE A 160 7.72 0.91 -0.80
CA PHE A 160 9.11 1.12 -1.14
C PHE A 160 9.20 1.36 -2.64
N LEU A 161 9.99 2.34 -3.04
CA LEU A 161 10.28 2.55 -4.46
C LEU A 161 11.02 1.33 -5.00
N ARG A 162 12.07 0.93 -4.29
CA ARG A 162 12.98 -0.13 -4.70
C ARG A 162 13.73 -0.65 -3.49
N ILE A 163 14.10 -1.92 -3.55
CA ILE A 163 15.08 -2.54 -2.65
C ILE A 163 16.19 -3.06 -3.56
N THR A 164 17.45 -2.75 -3.26
CA THR A 164 18.63 -3.18 -4.02
C THR A 164 19.73 -3.68 -3.09
N ASP A 165 20.60 -4.54 -3.63
CA ASP A 165 21.87 -4.89 -2.99
C ASP A 165 23.00 -3.90 -3.38
N ASP A 166 22.74 -3.04 -4.39
CA ASP A 166 23.69 -2.08 -4.97
C ASP A 166 23.18 -0.64 -4.88
N LEU A 167 24.05 0.32 -4.53
CA LEU A 167 23.73 1.75 -4.41
C LEU A 167 23.34 2.40 -5.77
N ILE A 168 23.82 1.90 -6.91
CA ILE A 168 23.88 2.63 -8.20
C ILE A 168 22.96 2.03 -9.30
N LYS A 169 21.80 1.47 -8.95
CA LYS A 169 20.82 1.01 -9.96
C LYS A 169 19.60 1.90 -10.07
#